data_AF-A0A930R3S6-F1
#
_entry.id   AF-A0A930R3S6-F1
#
_cell.length_a   1.000
_cell.length_b   1.000
_cell.length_c   1.000
_cell.angle_alpha   90.00
_cell.angle_beta   90.00
_cell.angle_gamma   90.00
#
_symmetry.space_group_name_H-M   'P 1'
#
loop_
_entity.id
_entity.type
_entity.pdbx_description
1 polymer ?
#
loop_
_entity_poly.entity_id
_entity_poly.type
_entity_poly.pdbx_seq_one_letter_code
_entity_poly.pdbx_strand_id
1 'polypeptide(L)'
;MKYTKEYLEIGHIGTYSESAFHGLKVYHIDEQDYKIRFMWFYDGKPDSRMTTAKINITAAGRLYFKTRGHRVHLDEITREFSR
;
A
#
# COMPACT_ATOMS: atom_id res chain seq x y z
N MET A 1 14.69 -10.55 -12.36
CA MET A 1 14.08 -11.02 -11.11
C MET A 1 12.58 -11.05 -11.32
N LYS A 2 12.00 -12.21 -11.68
CA LYS A 2 10.59 -12.35 -12.04
C LYS A 2 9.76 -12.30 -10.76
N TYR A 3 8.94 -11.27 -10.61
CA TYR A 3 7.89 -11.21 -9.60
C TYR A 3 7.07 -12.51 -9.69
N THR A 4 7.03 -13.32 -8.63
CA THR A 4 6.24 -14.55 -8.64
C THR A 4 4.77 -14.16 -8.80
N LYS A 5 4.12 -14.69 -9.84
CA LYS A 5 2.72 -14.39 -10.22
C LYS A 5 1.74 -14.48 -9.05
N GLU A 6 2.05 -15.29 -8.03
CA GLU A 6 1.29 -15.44 -6.79
C GLU A 6 0.93 -14.10 -6.12
N TYR A 7 1.79 -13.07 -6.16
CA TYR A 7 1.47 -11.76 -5.55
C TYR A 7 0.45 -10.92 -6.33
N LEU A 8 0.23 -11.22 -7.61
CA LEU A 8 -0.85 -10.63 -8.39
C LEU A 8 -2.19 -11.30 -8.10
N GLU A 9 -2.17 -12.51 -7.56
CA GLU A 9 -3.36 -13.31 -7.21
C GLU A 9 -3.80 -13.11 -5.75
N ILE A 10 -2.90 -12.67 -4.87
CA ILE A 10 -3.27 -12.20 -3.52
C ILE A 10 -4.08 -10.90 -3.72
N GLY A 11 -5.40 -10.98 -3.46
CA GLY A 11 -6.26 -9.81 -3.45
C GLY A 11 -5.65 -8.72 -2.56
N HIS A 12 -5.47 -7.51 -3.11
CA HIS A 12 -5.09 -6.36 -2.32
C HIS A 12 -6.32 -5.85 -1.55
N ILE A 13 -6.12 -5.37 -0.33
CA ILE A 13 -7.18 -4.91 0.58
C ILE A 13 -7.49 -3.42 0.42
N GLY A 14 -6.65 -2.70 -0.34
CA GLY A 14 -6.91 -1.32 -0.68
C GLY A 14 -5.92 -0.73 -1.66
N THR A 15 -6.31 0.39 -2.24
CA THR A 15 -5.55 1.11 -3.26
C THR A 15 -5.42 2.58 -2.87
N TYR A 16 -4.20 3.10 -2.96
CA TYR A 16 -3.93 4.54 -2.94
C TYR A 16 -3.50 4.96 -4.34
N SER A 17 -4.19 5.96 -4.90
CA SER A 17 -3.91 6.49 -6.23
C SER A 17 -3.22 7.84 -6.09
N GLU A 18 -1.97 7.94 -6.57
CA GLU A 18 -1.27 9.21 -6.71
C GLU A 18 -1.67 9.92 -8.02
N SER A 19 -1.96 9.14 -9.07
CA SER A 19 -2.47 9.60 -10.36
C SER A 19 -3.29 8.50 -11.05
N ALA A 20 -3.76 8.77 -12.28
CA ALA A 20 -4.47 7.77 -13.09
C ALA A 20 -3.63 6.53 -13.43
N PHE A 21 -2.30 6.65 -13.42
CA PHE A 21 -1.38 5.57 -13.80
C PHE A 21 -0.47 5.11 -12.67
N HIS A 22 -0.32 5.91 -11.60
CA HIS A 22 0.63 5.66 -10.54
C HIS A 22 -0.07 5.59 -9.18
N GLY A 23 0.22 4.55 -8.42
CA GLY A 23 -0.34 4.35 -7.09
C GLY A 23 0.28 3.15 -6.41
N LEU A 24 -0.24 2.81 -5.24
CA LEU A 24 0.16 1.61 -4.51
C LEU A 24 -1.05 0.77 -4.15
N LYS A 25 -0.83 -0.54 -4.14
CA LYS A 25 -1.75 -1.51 -3.59
C LYS A 25 -1.27 -1.96 -2.22
N VAL A 26 -2.19 -2.00 -1.28
CA VAL A 26 -1.97 -2.47 0.08
C VAL A 26 -2.46 -3.91 0.18
N TYR A 27 -1.61 -4.78 0.70
CA TYR A 27 -1.89 -6.21 0.82
C TYR A 27 -2.17 -6.65 2.25
N HIS A 28 -1.61 -5.93 3.23
CA HIS A 28 -1.77 -6.26 4.63
C HIS A 28 -1.56 -5.03 5.51
N ILE A 29 -2.40 -4.87 6.52
CA ILE A 29 -2.22 -3.92 7.62
C ILE A 29 -2.22 -4.74 8.91
N ASP A 30 -1.11 -4.68 9.63
CA ASP A 30 -0.95 -5.26 10.95
C ASP A 30 -1.15 -4.17 12.00
N GLU A 31 -2.28 -4.21 12.69
CA GLU A 31 -2.65 -3.25 13.71
C GLU A 31 -1.94 -3.49 15.05
N GLN A 32 -1.41 -4.70 15.29
CA GLN A 32 -0.69 -5.03 16.52
C GLN A 32 0.73 -4.48 16.45
N ASP A 33 1.42 -4.76 15.34
CA ASP A 33 2.80 -4.36 15.11
C ASP A 33 2.94 -2.98 14.44
N TYR A 34 1.83 -2.35 14.07
CA TYR A 34 1.78 -1.11 13.30
C TYR A 34 2.63 -1.21 12.03
N LYS A 35 2.38 -2.25 11.21
CA LYS A 35 3.09 -2.48 9.95
C LYS A 35 2.13 -2.54 8.78
N ILE A 36 2.58 -2.08 7.62
CA ILE A 36 1.83 -2.13 6.38
C ILE A 36 2.66 -2.77 5.28
N ARG A 37 2.08 -3.67 4.50
CA ARG A 37 2.70 -4.30 3.33
C ARG A 37 2.04 -3.77 2.06
N PHE A 38 2.83 -3.22 1.16
CA PHE A 38 2.35 -2.58 -0.07
C PHE A 38 3.31 -2.78 -1.23
N MET A 39 2.84 -2.47 -2.44
CA MET A 39 3.63 -2.45 -3.66
C MET A 39 3.16 -1.32 -4.57
N TRP A 40 4.10 -0.62 -5.22
CA TRP A 40 3.80 0.40 -6.21
C TRP A 40 3.46 -0.21 -7.55
N PHE A 41 2.56 0.45 -8.26
CA PHE A 41 2.14 0.10 -9.60
C PHE A 41 2.21 1.34 -10.50
N TYR A 42 2.76 1.12 -11.69
CA TYR A 42 2.73 2.08 -12.79
C TYR A 42 2.06 1.42 -13.99
N ASP A 43 1.01 2.04 -14.51
CA ASP A 43 0.24 1.55 -15.66
C ASP A 43 -0.19 0.08 -15.50
N GLY A 44 -0.77 -0.22 -14.33
CA GLY A 44 -1.25 -1.56 -13.96
C GLY A 44 -0.15 -2.61 -13.71
N LYS A 45 1.14 -2.26 -13.85
CA LYS A 45 2.28 -3.17 -13.67
C LYS A 45 3.01 -2.87 -12.36
N PRO A 46 3.54 -3.90 -11.66
CA PRO A 46 4.39 -3.68 -10.50
C PRO A 46 5.60 -2.82 -10.84
N ASP A 47 5.74 -1.70 -10.15
CA ASP A 47 6.84 -0.74 -10.27
C ASP A 47 7.77 -0.78 -9.04
N SER A 48 7.41 -1.53 -8.00
CA SER A 48 8.30 -1.85 -6.88
C SER A 48 8.22 -3.31 -6.47
N ARG A 49 9.15 -3.70 -5.59
CA ARG A 49 9.00 -4.94 -4.82
C ARG A 49 7.98 -4.73 -3.70
N MET A 50 7.45 -5.84 -3.19
CA MET A 50 6.67 -5.84 -1.95
C MET A 50 7.51 -5.23 -0.82
N THR A 51 6.96 -4.21 -0.18
CA THR A 51 7.65 -3.42 0.85
C THR A 51 6.82 -3.42 2.12
N THR A 52 7.48 -3.66 3.25
CA THR A 52 6.87 -3.49 4.58
C THR A 52 7.36 -2.16 5.17
N ALA A 53 6.44 -1.32 5.61
CA ALA A 53 6.75 -0.07 6.30
C ALA A 53 6.09 -0.02 7.68
N LYS A 54 6.66 0.79 8.56
CA LYS A 54 6.06 1.13 9.86
C LYS A 54 4.97 2.18 9.68
N ILE A 55 3.83 1.96 10.33
CA ILE A 55 2.74 2.91 10.48
C ILE A 55 3.08 3.84 11.65
N ASN A 56 2.88 5.12 11.45
CA ASN A 56 3.13 6.19 12.41
C ASN A 56 1.82 6.97 12.64
N ILE A 57 1.77 7.70 13.74
CA ILE A 57 0.61 8.53 14.12
C ILE A 57 1.06 9.99 14.09
N THR A 58 0.28 10.86 13.47
CA THR A 58 0.48 12.32 13.58
C THR A 58 0.01 12.84 14.94
N ALA A 59 0.40 14.07 15.32
CA ALA A 59 -0.12 14.70 16.53
C ALA A 59 -1.65 14.82 16.55
N ALA A 60 -2.29 14.91 15.37
CA ALA A 60 -3.73 14.94 15.20
C ALA A 60 -4.39 13.54 15.13
N GLY A 61 -3.66 12.47 15.45
CA GLY A 61 -4.19 11.11 15.47
C GLY A 61 -4.30 10.40 14.11
N ARG A 62 -3.95 11.05 12.99
CA ARG A 62 -4.00 10.40 11.66
C ARG A 62 -2.86 9.40 11.48
N LEU A 63 -3.21 8.17 11.14
CA LEU A 63 -2.26 7.09 10.81
C LEU A 63 -1.67 7.30 9.41
N TYR A 64 -0.37 7.09 9.27
CA TYR A 64 0.33 7.21 7.99
C TYR A 64 1.56 6.31 7.91
N PHE A 65 2.04 6.06 6.70
CA PHE A 65 3.36 5.46 6.48
C PHE A 65 4.15 6.29 5.46
N LYS A 66 5.47 6.11 5.45
CA LYS A 66 6.35 6.79 4.50
C LYS A 66 6.74 5.84 3.39
N THR A 67 6.70 6.32 2.15
CA THR A 67 7.06 5.55 0.96
C THR A 67 7.49 6.51 -0.15
N ARG A 68 8.59 6.21 -0.84
CA ARG A 68 9.16 7.06 -1.91
C ARG A 68 9.36 8.54 -1.54
N GLY A 69 9.59 8.86 -0.27
CA GLY A 69 9.70 10.26 0.19
C GLY A 69 8.35 10.93 0.49
N HIS A 70 7.24 10.27 0.21
CA HIS A 70 5.88 10.73 0.49
C HIS A 70 5.35 10.17 1.81
N ARG A 71 4.42 10.92 2.41
CA ARG A 71 3.57 10.46 3.52
C ARG A 71 2.22 10.07 2.92
N VAL A 72 1.85 8.80 3.07
CA VAL A 72 0.54 8.29 2.65
C VAL A 72 -0.27 8.00 3.90
N HIS A 73 -1.44 8.62 4.01
CA HIS A 73 -2.32 8.40 5.15
C HIS A 73 -3.23 7.19 4.92
N LEU A 74 -3.56 6.48 6.00
CA LEU A 74 -4.37 5.26 5.89
C LEU A 74 -5.82 5.54 5.47
N ASP A 75 -6.34 6.73 5.73
CA ASP A 75 -7.66 7.20 5.29
C ASP A 75 -7.71 7.58 3.80
N GLU A 76 -6.55 7.75 3.15
CA GLU A 76 -6.43 7.98 1.70
C GLU A 76 -6.41 6.67 0.90
N ILE A 77 -6.37 5.52 1.59
CA ILE A 77 -6.42 4.19 0.97
C ILE A 77 -7.89 3.77 0.82
N THR A 78 -8.35 3.68 -0.41
CA THR A 78 -9.67 3.13 -0.72
C THR A 78 -9.65 1.63 -0.46
N ARG A 79 -10.40 1.17 0.56
CA ARG A 79 -10.52 -0.26 0.87
C ARG A 79 -11.26 -0.98 -0.25
N GLU A 80 -10.70 -2.08 -0.70
CA GLU A 80 -11.37 -2.96 -1.65
C GLU A 80 -12.06 -4.07 -0.87
N PHE A 81 -13.39 -3.98 -0.80
CA PHE A 81 -14.21 -5.06 -0.29
C PHE A 81 -14.36 -6.06 -1.42
N SER A 82 -13.59 -7.15 -1.38
CA SER A 82 -13.83 -8.32 -2.21
C SER A 82 -15.28 -8.79 -1.97
N ARG A 83 -16.12 -8.75 -3.02
CA ARG A 83 -17.42 -9.42 -3.04
C ARG A 83 -17.23 -10.93 -3.08
#